data_AF-A0A2T2U5D9-F1
#
_entry.id   AF-A0A2T2U5D9-F1
#
_cell.length_a   1.000
_cell.length_b   1.000
_cell.length_c   1.000
_cell.angle_alpha   90.00
_cell.angle_beta   90.00
_cell.angle_gamma   90.00
#
_symmetry.space_group_name_H-M   'P 1'
#
loop_
_entity.id
_entity.type
_entity.pdbx_description
1 polymer ?
#
loop_
_entity_poly.entity_id
_entity_poly.type
_entity_poly.pdbx_seq_one_letter_code
_entity_poly.pdbx_strand_id
1 'polypeptide(L)'
;DLIGRALRDLIVEPHRAALVPGFPDVQDAAMAAGALGCSLSGAGPTVFAWCDGPADAAQIRDAMVEAFDRHDIPTEAWISTIPTEGARIVTPTSAEH
;
A
#
# COMPACT_ATOMS: atom_id res chain seq x y z
N ASP A 1 16.46 6.86 1.22
CA ASP A 1 16.72 7.35 2.60
C ASP A 1 15.83 8.47 3.13
N LEU A 2 15.68 9.64 2.48
CA LEU A 2 14.89 10.74 3.06
C LEU A 2 13.37 10.43 3.12
N ILE A 3 12.84 9.86 2.04
CA ILE A 3 11.42 9.50 1.88
C ILE A 3 10.98 8.46 2.92
N GLY A 4 11.73 7.38 3.09
CA GLY A 4 11.39 6.33 4.06
C GLY A 4 11.37 6.81 5.51
N ARG A 5 12.17 7.82 5.87
CA ARG A 5 12.12 8.44 7.20
C ARG A 5 10.89 9.31 7.41
N ALA A 6 10.39 9.97 6.36
CA ALA A 6 9.18 10.77 6.43
C ALA A 6 7.90 9.91 6.53
N LEU A 7 7.95 8.66 6.05
CA LEU A 7 6.84 7.72 6.09
C LEU A 7 6.70 6.98 7.43
N ARG A 8 7.65 7.12 8.37
CA ARG A 8 7.49 6.59 9.72
C ARG A 8 6.61 7.52 10.54
N ASP A 9 5.33 7.20 10.62
CA ASP A 9 4.41 7.94 11.46
C ASP A 9 4.49 7.42 12.90
N LEU A 10 5.33 8.06 13.71
CA LEU A 10 5.59 7.66 15.10
C LEU A 10 4.46 8.04 16.08
N ILE A 11 3.42 8.77 15.64
CA ILE A 11 2.40 9.32 16.53
C ILE A 11 1.03 8.71 16.26
N VAL A 12 0.61 8.63 15.00
CA VAL A 12 -0.74 8.22 14.61
C VAL A 12 -0.79 6.73 14.24
N GLU A 13 0.29 6.19 13.67
CA GLU A 13 0.39 4.78 13.29
C GLU A 13 0.27 3.80 14.48
N PRO A 14 0.89 4.03 15.66
CA PRO A 14 0.76 3.11 16.79
C PRO A 14 -0.68 2.95 17.30
N HIS A 15 -1.48 4.02 17.24
CA HIS A 15 -2.88 3.96 17.67
C HIS A 15 -3.79 3.32 16.61
N ARG A 16 -3.42 3.44 15.33
CA ARG A 16 -4.24 2.98 14.19
C ARG A 16 -3.83 1.62 13.65
N ALA A 17 -2.62 1.14 13.93
CA ALA A 17 -2.16 -0.21 13.61
C ALA A 17 -3.09 -1.27 14.24
N ALA A 18 -3.64 -0.99 15.41
CA ALA A 18 -4.65 -1.86 16.05
C ALA A 18 -5.95 -2.00 15.23
N LEU A 19 -6.22 -1.10 14.28
CA LEU A 19 -7.40 -1.15 13.41
C LEU A 19 -7.20 -2.04 12.18
N VAL A 20 -5.96 -2.43 11.86
CA VAL A 20 -5.63 -3.27 10.72
C VAL A 20 -4.90 -4.51 11.22
N PRO A 21 -5.60 -5.64 11.42
CA PRO A 21 -4.96 -6.88 11.83
C PRO A 21 -3.87 -7.28 10.82
N GLY A 22 -2.73 -7.75 11.34
CA GLY A 22 -1.57 -8.12 10.52
C GLY A 22 -0.74 -6.95 9.97
N PHE A 23 -1.08 -5.68 10.26
CA PHE A 23 -0.36 -4.52 9.73
C PHE A 23 1.16 -4.53 9.96
N PRO A 24 1.68 -4.84 11.17
CA PRO A 24 3.13 -4.88 11.39
C PRO A 24 3.83 -5.88 10.46
N ASP A 25 3.26 -7.07 10.29
CA ASP A 25 3.83 -8.12 9.44
C ASP A 25 3.78 -7.74 7.96
N VAL A 26 2.73 -7.02 7.53
CA VAL A 26 2.61 -6.49 6.17
C VAL A 26 3.64 -5.38 5.92
N GLN A 27 3.84 -4.49 6.89
CA GLN A 27 4.85 -3.45 6.81
C GLN A 27 6.25 -4.06 6.71
N ASP A 28 6.57 -5.04 7.55
CA ASP A 28 7.86 -5.74 7.52
C ASP A 28 8.06 -6.48 6.20
N ALA A 29 7.03 -7.16 5.68
CA ALA A 29 7.09 -7.83 4.39
C ALA A 29 7.34 -6.86 3.23
N ALA A 30 6.66 -5.71 3.22
CA ALA A 30 6.88 -4.67 2.22
C ALA A 30 8.31 -4.11 2.27
N MET A 31 8.81 -3.82 3.48
CA MET A 31 10.17 -3.31 3.66
C MET A 31 11.22 -4.35 3.25
N ALA A 32 11.02 -5.63 3.59
CA ALA A 32 11.90 -6.72 3.17
C ALA A 32 11.91 -6.95 1.65
N ALA A 33 10.79 -6.68 0.98
CA ALA A 33 10.66 -6.74 -0.48
C ALA A 33 11.21 -5.49 -1.21
N GLY A 34 11.80 -4.53 -0.49
CA GLY A 34 12.47 -3.37 -1.07
C GLY A 34 11.61 -2.10 -1.15
N ALA A 35 10.51 -2.01 -0.41
CA ALA A 35 9.75 -0.76 -0.32
C ALA A 35 10.60 0.39 0.23
N LEU A 36 10.42 1.58 -0.33
CA LEU A 36 10.99 2.83 0.19
C LEU A 36 10.34 3.22 1.53
N GLY A 37 9.10 2.80 1.74
CA GLY A 37 8.33 2.94 2.98
C GLY A 37 6.93 2.35 2.81
N CYS A 38 6.30 1.96 3.91
CA CYS A 38 4.97 1.36 3.94
C CYS A 38 4.20 1.88 5.16
N SER A 39 2.95 2.32 4.97
CA SER A 39 2.12 2.89 6.05
C SER A 39 0.62 2.79 5.71
N LEU A 40 -0.23 3.27 6.61
CA LEU A 40 -1.69 3.31 6.45
C LEU A 40 -2.10 4.45 5.49
N SER A 41 -2.99 4.15 4.55
CA SER A 41 -3.57 5.13 3.64
C SER A 41 -4.83 5.76 4.24
N GLY A 42 -4.88 7.10 4.31
CA GLY A 42 -6.06 7.84 4.77
C GLY A 42 -6.50 7.43 6.17
N ALA A 43 -7.78 7.07 6.35
CA ALA A 43 -8.36 6.57 7.60
C ALA A 43 -8.19 5.03 7.80
N GLY A 44 -7.64 4.31 6.83
CA GLY A 44 -7.57 2.84 6.85
C GLY A 44 -8.88 2.18 6.39
N PRO A 45 -8.92 0.84 6.22
CA PRO A 45 -7.88 -0.15 6.56
C PRO A 45 -6.78 -0.31 5.50
N THR A 46 -6.86 0.44 4.39
CA THR A 46 -5.91 0.34 3.28
C THR A 46 -4.48 0.63 3.73
N VAL A 47 -3.55 -0.23 3.31
CA VAL A 47 -2.10 -0.05 3.46
C VAL A 47 -1.51 0.31 2.10
N PHE A 48 -0.52 1.20 2.08
CA PHE A 48 0.22 1.53 0.88
C PHE A 48 1.72 1.37 1.11
N ALA A 49 2.45 1.05 0.03
CA ALA A 49 3.90 1.07 0.00
C ALA A 49 4.39 1.91 -1.17
N TRP A 50 5.48 2.65 -0.97
CA TRP A 50 6.20 3.35 -2.04
C TRP A 50 7.36 2.50 -2.51
N CYS A 51 7.62 2.51 -3.82
CA CYS A 51 8.75 1.84 -4.46
C CYS A 51 9.44 2.83 -5.40
N ASP A 52 10.71 2.57 -5.71
CA ASP A 52 11.50 3.48 -6.57
C ASP A 52 11.11 3.36 -8.05
N GLY A 53 10.56 2.20 -8.45
CA GLY A 53 10.11 1.97 -9.81
C GLY A 53 9.25 0.72 -9.98
N PRO A 54 8.70 0.52 -11.20
CA PRO A 54 7.78 -0.57 -11.49
C PRO A 54 8.42 -1.96 -11.40
N ALA A 55 9.75 -2.06 -11.45
CA ALA A 55 10.47 -3.32 -11.32
C ALA A 55 10.22 -4.00 -9.96
N ASP A 56 10.13 -3.21 -8.88
CA ASP A 56 9.93 -3.72 -7.52
C ASP A 56 8.45 -3.73 -7.11
N ALA A 57 7.58 -3.05 -7.85
CA ALA A 57 6.18 -2.86 -7.44
C ALA A 57 5.42 -4.20 -7.31
N ALA A 58 5.64 -5.14 -8.23
CA ALA A 58 4.98 -6.44 -8.21
C ALA A 58 5.40 -7.31 -7.01
N GLN A 59 6.70 -7.42 -6.75
CA GLN A 59 7.20 -8.22 -5.62
C GLN A 59 6.77 -7.62 -4.27
N ILE A 60 6.76 -6.29 -4.14
CA ILE A 60 6.31 -5.61 -2.92
C ILE A 60 4.81 -5.87 -2.70
N ARG A 61 3.99 -5.71 -3.75
CA ARG A 61 2.56 -6.04 -3.71
C ARG A 61 2.34 -7.48 -3.25
N ASP A 62 3.03 -8.44 -3.87
CA ASP A 62 2.84 -9.86 -3.59
C ASP A 62 3.26 -10.22 -2.16
N ALA A 63 4.36 -9.66 -1.67
CA ALA A 63 4.79 -9.82 -0.28
C ALA A 63 3.77 -9.26 0.73
N MET A 64 3.15 -8.11 0.44
CA MET A 64 2.10 -7.53 1.28
C MET A 64 0.84 -8.39 1.27
N VAL A 65 0.41 -8.88 0.10
CA VAL A 65 -0.78 -9.74 -0.04
C VAL A 65 -0.56 -11.06 0.69
N GLU A 66 0.59 -11.70 0.53
CA GLU A 66 0.93 -12.94 1.24
C GLU A 66 0.96 -12.71 2.76
N ALA A 67 1.46 -11.56 3.21
CA ALA A 67 1.44 -11.21 4.63
C ALA A 67 0.02 -11.07 5.17
N PHE A 68 -0.91 -10.46 4.44
CA PHE A 68 -2.32 -10.41 4.81
C PHE A 68 -2.99 -11.79 4.78
N ASP A 69 -2.65 -12.64 3.82
CA ASP A 69 -3.21 -13.99 3.69
C ASP A 69 -2.86 -14.86 4.90
N ARG A 70 -1.67 -14.70 5.49
CA ARG A 70 -1.29 -15.37 6.75
C ARG A 70 -2.16 -14.97 7.96
N HIS A 71 -2.89 -13.88 7.86
CA HIS A 71 -3.87 -13.42 8.85
C HIS A 71 -5.33 -13.70 8.42
N ASP A 72 -5.53 -14.51 7.37
CA ASP A 72 -6.83 -14.83 6.77
C ASP A 72 -7.60 -13.58 6.30
N ILE A 73 -6.90 -12.57 5.78
CA ILE A 73 -7.48 -11.31 5.32
C ILE A 73 -7.52 -11.26 3.78
N PRO A 74 -8.70 -11.39 3.15
CA PRO A 74 -8.84 -11.19 1.72
C PRO A 74 -8.40 -9.78 1.32
N THR A 75 -7.51 -9.70 0.33
CA THR A 75 -6.87 -8.44 -0.05
C THR A 75 -7.03 -8.19 -1.55
N GLU A 76 -7.58 -7.02 -1.89
CA GLU A 76 -7.49 -6.46 -3.24
C GLU A 76 -6.27 -5.54 -3.31
N ALA A 77 -5.51 -5.62 -4.39
CA ALA A 77 -4.26 -4.88 -4.53
C ALA A 77 -4.11 -4.25 -5.91
N TRP A 78 -3.58 -3.03 -5.93
CA TRP A 78 -3.34 -2.25 -7.15
C TRP A 78 -1.93 -1.71 -7.15
N ILE A 79 -1.35 -1.62 -8.35
CA ILE A 79 -0.10 -0.89 -8.58
C ILE A 79 -0.47 0.34 -9.41
N SER A 80 -0.14 1.52 -8.92
CA SER A 80 -0.37 2.78 -9.62
C SER A 80 0.83 3.69 -9.48
N THR A 81 1.10 4.45 -10.53
CA THR A 81 1.93 5.65 -10.45
C THR A 81 1.13 6.80 -9.82
N ILE A 82 1.81 7.86 -9.43
CA ILE A 82 1.15 9.10 -9.03
C ILE A 82 0.46 9.70 -10.28
N PRO A 83 -0.87 9.90 -10.28
CA PRO A 83 -1.56 10.50 -11.41
C PRO A 83 -1.08 11.94 -11.61
N THR A 84 -0.81 12.33 -12.87
CA THR A 84 -0.46 13.72 -13.21
C THR A 84 -1.68 14.61 -13.41
N GLU A 85 -2.86 14.02 -13.49
CA GLU A 85 -4.13 14.69 -13.67
C GLU A 85 -5.07 14.37 -12.50
N GLY A 86 -5.82 15.38 -12.06
CA GLY A 86 -6.88 15.21 -11.07
C GLY A 86 -8.21 14.76 -11.69
N ALA A 87 -9.32 15.19 -11.11
CA ALA A 87 -10.64 14.91 -11.63
C ALA A 87 -10.84 15.51 -13.03
N ARG A 88 -11.39 14.71 -13.95
CA ARG A 88 -11.73 15.12 -15.33
C ARG A 88 -13.07 14.53 -15.76
N ILE A 89 -13.71 15.15 -16.74
CA ILE A 89 -14.91 14.60 -17.38
C ILE A 89 -14.49 13.43 -18.26
N VAL A 90 -15.07 12.25 -18.00
CA VAL A 90 -14.90 11.06 -18.83
C VAL A 90 -16.21 10.77 -19.56
N THR A 91 -16.13 10.49 -20.86
CA THR A 91 -17.27 9.93 -21.58
C THR A 91 -17.46 8.48 -21.11
N PRO A 92 -18.66 8.06 -20.71
CA PRO A 92 -18.89 6.67 -20.31
C PRO A 92 -18.45 5.75 -21.44
N THR A 93 -17.52 4.83 -21.17
CA THR A 93 -17.23 3.74 -22.09
C THR A 93 -18.35 2.73 -21.91
N SER A 94 -19.07 2.38 -22.98
CA SER A 94 -20.06 1.31 -22.94
C SER A 94 -19.38 0.04 -22.43
N ALA A 95 -19.74 -0.41 -21.24
CA ALA A 95 -19.19 -1.62 -20.64
C ALA A 95 -19.51 -2.82 -21.54
N GLU A 96 -18.49 -3.61 -21.88
CA GLU A 96 -18.68 -4.94 -22.46
C GLU A 96 -19.33 -5.84 -21.39
N HIS A 97 -20.34 -6.60 -21.82
CA HIS A 97 -21.13 -7.53 -20.99
C HIS A 97 -20.34 -8.78 -20.61
#